data_AF-A0A0R1KIH9-F1
#
_entry.id   AF-A0A0R1KIH9-F1
#
_cell.length_a   1.000
_cell.length_b   1.000
_cell.length_c   1.000
_cell.angle_alpha   90.00
_cell.angle_beta   90.00
_cell.angle_gamma   90.00
#
_symmetry.space_group_name_H-M   'P 1'
#
loop_
_entity.id
_entity.type
_entity.pdbx_description
1 polymer ?
#
loop_
_entity_poly.entity_id
_entity_poly.type
_entity_poly.pdbx_seq_one_letter_code
_entity_poly.pdbx_strand_id
1 'polypeptide(L)'
;MLPTLKKLYSKDNDRVEMMKMHNQFFNTNAYVGGFIIGMDMAIEEKEGIKAKDTIAGLKTGLMGPFAGVGDTIFGVILPTIFGSIGAYMGLHGNPIGAIIWLLVNFAVLFLRFSLLPLGYSQGEKLIYAAGDKLNKITDSAILLGVTVVGALIPTVVSVKVPLVFKTGKVVLKAQSILNQIMPSLVPVILVAICYWLLGKKKMNSTRLIVSVLIVGIILGGLGILSK
;
A
#
# COMPACT_ATOMS: atom_id res chain seq x y z
N MET A 1 11.17 -1.84 -19.95
CA MET A 1 12.54 -1.30 -20.08
C MET A 1 13.36 -1.95 -21.19
N LEU A 2 13.60 -3.28 -21.22
CA LEU A 2 14.51 -3.87 -22.24
C LEU A 2 14.18 -3.51 -23.72
N PRO A 3 12.91 -3.51 -24.17
CA PRO A 3 12.57 -3.07 -25.53
C PRO A 3 12.87 -1.57 -25.76
N THR A 4 12.64 -0.73 -24.75
CA THR A 4 12.91 0.71 -24.76
C THR A 4 14.42 0.98 -24.87
N LEU A 5 15.23 0.31 -24.06
CA LEU A 5 16.71 0.42 -24.08
C LEU A 5 17.30 -0.01 -25.42
N LYS A 6 16.75 -1.08 -26.04
CA LYS A 6 17.14 -1.53 -27.37
C LYS A 6 16.87 -0.50 -28.46
N LYS A 7 15.83 0.33 -28.29
CA LYS A 7 15.43 1.35 -29.26
C LYS A 7 16.21 2.66 -29.06
N LEU A 8 16.50 3.02 -27.81
CA LEU A 8 17.19 4.27 -27.44
C LEU A 8 18.72 4.20 -27.62
N TYR A 9 19.34 3.06 -27.30
CA TYR A 9 20.80 2.93 -27.30
C TYR A 9 21.27 1.97 -28.39
N SER A 10 21.79 2.53 -29.48
CA SER A 10 22.42 1.78 -30.56
C SER A 10 23.85 1.32 -30.23
N LYS A 11 24.51 1.95 -29.25
CA LYS A 11 25.86 1.57 -28.78
C LYS A 11 25.76 0.60 -27.61
N ASP A 12 26.53 -0.50 -27.66
CA ASP A 12 26.48 -1.55 -26.65
C ASP A 12 26.98 -1.09 -25.27
N ASN A 13 28.00 -0.23 -25.19
CA ASN A 13 28.54 0.24 -23.90
C ASN A 13 27.50 1.05 -23.09
N ASP A 14 26.88 2.03 -23.73
CA ASP A 14 25.85 2.89 -23.13
C ASP A 14 24.63 2.07 -22.70
N ARG A 15 24.26 1.10 -23.53
CA ARG A 15 23.15 0.18 -23.25
C ARG A 15 23.45 -0.70 -22.05
N VAL A 16 24.66 -1.27 -21.95
CA VAL A 16 25.08 -2.11 -20.80
C VAL A 16 25.09 -1.31 -19.52
N GLU A 17 25.52 -0.05 -19.56
CA GLU A 17 25.53 0.82 -18.39
C GLU A 17 24.11 1.10 -17.87
N MET A 18 23.19 1.49 -18.75
CA MET A 18 21.79 1.73 -18.35
C MET A 18 21.09 0.44 -17.91
N MET A 19 21.40 -0.71 -18.54
CA MET A 19 20.91 -2.02 -18.08
C MET A 19 21.38 -2.33 -16.65
N LYS A 20 22.64 -2.03 -16.30
CA LYS A 20 23.15 -2.19 -14.93
C LYS A 20 22.42 -1.26 -13.95
N MET A 21 22.19 0.01 -14.32
CA MET A 21 21.44 0.94 -13.47
C MET A 21 20.01 0.45 -13.23
N HIS A 22 19.31 0.01 -14.28
CA HIS A 22 17.94 -0.48 -14.11
C HIS A 22 17.83 -1.80 -13.33
N ASN A 23 18.94 -2.54 -13.20
CA ASN A 23 19.04 -3.73 -12.36
C ASN A 23 19.30 -3.41 -10.87
N GLN A 24 19.25 -2.13 -10.48
CA GLN A 24 19.22 -1.75 -9.07
C GLN A 24 17.96 -2.26 -8.36
N PHE A 25 18.02 -2.30 -7.04
CA PHE A 25 16.88 -2.71 -6.23
C PHE A 25 15.67 -1.81 -6.52
N PHE A 26 14.59 -2.42 -6.98
CA PHE A 26 13.33 -1.76 -7.26
C PHE A 26 12.20 -2.66 -6.75
N ASN A 27 11.86 -2.47 -5.48
CA ASN A 27 10.82 -3.23 -4.83
C ASN A 27 9.58 -2.36 -4.64
N THR A 28 8.64 -2.50 -5.55
CA THR A 28 7.35 -1.83 -5.48
C THR A 28 6.23 -2.78 -5.91
N ASN A 29 5.00 -2.40 -5.65
CA ASN A 29 3.86 -3.23 -5.97
C ASN A 29 3.66 -3.35 -7.49
N ALA A 30 3.43 -4.58 -7.98
CA ALA A 30 3.38 -4.90 -9.40
C ALA A 30 2.26 -4.21 -10.19
N TYR A 31 1.19 -3.77 -9.51
CA TYR A 31 0.07 -3.07 -10.14
C TYR A 31 0.37 -1.60 -10.41
N VAL A 32 1.14 -0.95 -9.52
CA VAL A 32 1.43 0.49 -9.61
C VAL A 32 2.83 0.81 -10.11
N GLY A 33 3.76 -0.16 -10.10
CA GLY A 33 5.13 0.03 -10.57
C GLY A 33 5.26 0.45 -12.04
N GLY A 34 4.24 0.17 -12.86
CA GLY A 34 4.16 0.66 -14.23
C GLY A 34 4.22 2.18 -14.36
N PHE A 35 3.71 2.92 -13.37
CA PHE A 35 3.77 4.38 -13.35
C PHE A 35 5.20 4.90 -13.25
N ILE A 36 5.99 4.35 -12.32
CA ILE A 36 7.41 4.72 -12.13
C ILE A 36 8.22 4.36 -13.37
N ILE A 37 8.00 3.15 -13.91
CA ILE A 37 8.66 2.69 -15.15
C ILE A 37 8.31 3.61 -16.33
N GLY A 38 7.07 4.07 -16.44
CA GLY A 38 6.66 5.02 -17.48
C GLY A 38 7.40 6.35 -17.36
N MET A 39 7.54 6.87 -16.15
CA MET A 39 8.32 8.10 -15.89
C MET A 39 9.79 7.93 -16.25
N ASP A 40 10.40 6.80 -15.88
CA ASP A 40 11.78 6.48 -16.25
C ASP A 40 11.96 6.50 -17.77
N MET A 41 11.04 5.86 -18.51
CA MET A 41 11.09 5.81 -19.97
C MET A 41 11.04 7.20 -20.61
N ALA A 42 10.18 8.09 -20.11
CA ALA A 42 10.05 9.44 -20.65
C ALA A 42 11.31 10.28 -20.42
N ILE A 43 11.87 10.24 -19.20
CA ILE A 43 13.08 10.99 -18.84
C ILE A 43 14.27 10.46 -19.64
N GLU A 44 14.41 9.13 -19.73
CA GLU A 44 15.47 8.48 -20.47
C GLU A 44 15.42 8.76 -21.98
N GLU A 45 14.22 8.88 -22.55
CA GLU A 45 14.03 9.19 -23.97
C GLU A 45 14.53 10.60 -24.36
N LYS A 46 14.52 11.57 -23.44
CA LYS A 46 15.01 12.93 -23.72
C LYS A 46 16.45 13.17 -23.32
N GLU A 47 16.87 12.68 -22.16
CA GLU A 47 18.21 12.98 -21.61
C GLU A 47 19.23 11.86 -21.84
N GLY A 48 18.77 10.67 -22.23
CA GLY A 48 19.61 9.49 -22.43
C GLY A 48 20.41 9.13 -21.18
N ILE A 49 21.71 8.87 -21.34
CA ILE A 49 22.61 8.45 -20.24
C ILE A 49 22.69 9.51 -19.12
N LYS A 50 22.52 10.81 -19.45
CA LYS A 50 22.64 11.88 -18.47
C LYS A 50 21.56 11.81 -17.38
N ALA A 51 20.42 11.18 -17.68
CA ALA A 51 19.34 10.97 -16.72
C ALA A 51 19.60 9.84 -15.72
N LYS A 52 20.74 9.14 -15.79
CA LYS A 52 21.04 7.98 -14.93
C LYS A 52 20.81 8.26 -13.45
N ASP A 53 21.35 9.36 -12.94
CA ASP A 53 21.23 9.73 -11.52
C ASP A 53 19.81 10.20 -11.18
N THR A 54 19.17 10.93 -12.09
CA THR A 54 17.77 11.36 -11.96
C THR A 54 16.83 10.16 -11.87
N ILE A 55 16.99 9.16 -12.74
CA ILE A 55 16.18 7.93 -12.76
C ILE A 55 16.46 7.10 -11.51
N ALA A 56 17.71 7.02 -11.06
CA ALA A 56 18.05 6.31 -9.83
C ALA A 56 17.42 6.97 -8.59
N GLY A 57 17.50 8.30 -8.47
CA GLY A 57 16.86 9.07 -7.41
C GLY A 57 15.34 8.92 -7.45
N LEU A 58 14.74 8.99 -8.63
CA LEU A 58 13.29 8.86 -8.81
C LEU A 58 12.79 7.47 -8.40
N LYS A 59 13.45 6.40 -8.87
CA LYS A 59 13.10 5.02 -8.50
C LYS A 59 13.21 4.79 -7.00
N THR A 60 14.31 5.23 -6.39
CA THR A 60 14.56 5.03 -4.96
C THR A 60 13.59 5.84 -4.10
N GLY A 61 13.25 7.07 -4.50
CA GLY A 61 12.28 7.90 -3.81
C GLY A 61 10.84 7.39 -3.92
N LEU A 62 10.45 6.87 -5.08
CA LEU A 62 9.06 6.45 -5.33
C LEU A 62 8.78 4.99 -4.99
N MET A 63 9.77 4.09 -5.01
CA MET A 63 9.53 2.65 -4.81
C MET A 63 8.84 2.36 -3.48
N GLY A 64 9.26 3.01 -2.39
CA GLY A 64 8.74 2.78 -1.02
C GLY A 64 7.29 3.22 -0.84
N PRO A 65 6.95 4.49 -1.10
CA PRO A 65 5.58 4.97 -0.96
C PRO A 65 4.60 4.24 -1.89
N PHE A 66 4.97 4.02 -3.15
CA PHE A 66 4.13 3.26 -4.08
C PHE A 66 4.02 1.78 -3.70
N ALA A 67 5.04 1.17 -3.09
CA ALA A 67 4.95 -0.18 -2.55
C ALA A 67 3.86 -0.23 -1.48
N GLY A 68 3.95 0.63 -0.46
CA GLY A 68 3.01 0.65 0.65
C GLY A 68 1.56 0.91 0.21
N VAL A 69 1.36 1.85 -0.71
CA VAL A 69 0.04 2.18 -1.26
C VAL A 69 -0.51 1.04 -2.11
N GLY A 70 0.32 0.50 -3.00
CA GLY A 70 -0.11 -0.58 -3.89
C GLY A 70 -0.42 -1.86 -3.13
N ASP A 71 0.41 -2.24 -2.16
CA ASP A 71 0.20 -3.42 -1.31
C ASP A 71 -1.08 -3.27 -0.48
N THR A 72 -1.32 -2.07 0.04
CA THR A 72 -2.55 -1.73 0.75
C THR A 72 -3.78 -1.91 -0.12
N ILE A 73 -3.84 -1.21 -1.26
CA ILE A 73 -5.06 -1.14 -2.08
C ILE A 73 -5.31 -2.49 -2.77
N PHE A 74 -4.31 -2.99 -3.49
CA PHE A 74 -4.45 -4.16 -4.34
C PHE A 74 -4.16 -5.48 -3.62
N GLY A 75 -3.29 -5.46 -2.60
CA GLY A 75 -2.95 -6.66 -1.84
C GLY A 75 -3.93 -6.93 -0.68
N VAL A 76 -4.49 -5.90 -0.05
CA VAL A 76 -5.33 -6.04 1.14
C VAL A 76 -6.77 -5.60 0.91
N ILE A 77 -7.02 -4.32 0.59
CA ILE A 77 -8.37 -3.74 0.59
C ILE A 77 -9.26 -4.42 -0.47
N LEU A 78 -8.83 -4.44 -1.73
CA LEU A 78 -9.63 -5.01 -2.82
C LEU A 78 -9.95 -6.50 -2.60
N PRO A 79 -8.96 -7.38 -2.30
CA PRO A 79 -9.25 -8.78 -1.99
C PRO A 79 -10.12 -8.96 -0.76
N THR A 80 -9.91 -8.18 0.30
CA THR A 80 -10.69 -8.32 1.54
C THR A 80 -12.14 -7.95 1.32
N ILE A 81 -12.43 -6.83 0.65
CA ILE A 81 -13.82 -6.38 0.43
C ILE A 81 -14.51 -7.29 -0.58
N PHE A 82 -13.98 -7.36 -1.80
CA PHE A 82 -14.67 -8.04 -2.89
C PHE A 82 -14.59 -9.57 -2.77
N GLY A 83 -13.50 -10.09 -2.18
CA GLY A 83 -13.39 -11.50 -1.84
C GLY A 83 -14.38 -11.91 -0.74
N SER A 84 -14.58 -11.07 0.29
CA SER A 84 -15.59 -11.35 1.33
C SER A 84 -17.02 -11.32 0.77
N ILE A 85 -17.33 -10.35 -0.10
CA ILE A 85 -18.63 -10.29 -0.79
C ILE A 85 -18.81 -11.54 -1.67
N GLY A 86 -17.79 -11.89 -2.46
CA GLY A 86 -17.80 -13.07 -3.32
C GLY A 86 -18.04 -14.36 -2.54
N ALA A 87 -17.32 -14.54 -1.43
CA ALA A 87 -17.48 -15.70 -0.55
C ALA A 87 -18.87 -15.76 0.09
N TYR A 88 -19.37 -14.64 0.63
CA TYR A 88 -20.68 -14.57 1.28
C TYR A 88 -21.81 -14.91 0.30
N MET A 89 -21.77 -14.35 -0.91
CA MET A 89 -22.75 -14.64 -1.95
C MET A 89 -22.64 -16.09 -2.45
N GLY A 90 -21.43 -16.64 -2.51
CA GLY A 90 -21.17 -18.04 -2.84
C GLY A 90 -21.80 -19.02 -1.83
N LEU A 91 -21.74 -18.71 -0.54
CA LEU A 91 -22.41 -19.51 0.51
C LEU A 91 -23.94 -19.58 0.33
N HIS A 92 -24.52 -18.52 -0.25
CA HIS A 92 -25.95 -18.48 -0.59
C HIS A 92 -26.27 -19.04 -1.98
N GLY A 93 -25.31 -19.68 -2.65
CA GLY A 93 -25.49 -20.26 -3.99
C GLY A 93 -25.62 -19.24 -5.12
N ASN A 94 -25.26 -17.97 -4.89
CA ASN A 94 -25.43 -16.90 -5.86
C ASN A 94 -24.11 -16.63 -6.63
N PRO A 95 -24.07 -16.84 -7.97
CA PRO A 95 -22.86 -16.66 -8.78
C PRO A 95 -22.45 -15.20 -8.98
N ILE A 96 -23.32 -14.23 -8.64
CA ILE A 96 -23.05 -12.79 -8.81
C ILE A 96 -21.76 -12.39 -8.06
N GLY A 97 -21.48 -12.99 -6.91
CA GLY A 97 -20.25 -12.72 -6.15
C GLY A 97 -18.97 -13.02 -6.96
N ALA A 98 -18.96 -14.12 -7.70
CA ALA A 98 -17.83 -14.49 -8.56
C ALA A 98 -17.69 -13.55 -9.77
N ILE A 99 -18.82 -13.10 -10.34
CA ILE A 99 -18.83 -12.13 -11.44
C ILE A 99 -18.26 -10.78 -10.99
N ILE A 100 -18.67 -10.29 -9.82
CA ILE A 100 -18.12 -9.05 -9.23
C ILE A 100 -16.60 -9.18 -9.05
N TRP A 101 -16.14 -10.30 -8.48
CA TRP A 101 -14.71 -10.54 -8.30
C TRP A 101 -13.94 -10.51 -9.63
N LEU A 102 -14.48 -11.14 -10.67
CA LEU A 102 -13.89 -11.15 -12.00
C LEU A 102 -13.84 -9.73 -12.60
N LEU A 103 -14.92 -8.95 -12.50
CA LEU A 103 -14.96 -7.56 -12.98
C LEU A 103 -13.92 -6.68 -12.28
N VAL A 104 -13.75 -6.83 -10.97
CA VAL A 104 -12.72 -6.09 -10.21
C VAL A 104 -11.32 -6.43 -10.72
N ASN A 105 -11.03 -7.71 -10.99
CA ASN A 105 -9.73 -8.11 -11.55
C ASN A 105 -9.50 -7.52 -12.94
N PHE A 106 -10.52 -7.47 -13.80
CA PHE A 106 -10.42 -6.78 -15.09
C PHE A 106 -10.19 -5.28 -14.94
N ALA A 107 -10.86 -4.63 -14.00
CA ALA A 107 -10.64 -3.21 -13.70
C ALA A 107 -9.22 -2.93 -13.21
N VAL A 108 -8.69 -3.78 -12.32
CA VAL A 108 -7.30 -3.70 -11.84
C VAL A 108 -6.31 -3.89 -13.00
N LEU A 109 -6.58 -4.86 -13.89
CA LEU A 109 -5.75 -5.08 -15.08
C LEU A 109 -5.76 -3.87 -16.00
N PHE A 110 -6.93 -3.29 -16.27
CA PHE A 110 -7.06 -2.08 -17.08
C PHE A 110 -6.28 -0.91 -16.47
N LEU A 111 -6.47 -0.67 -15.17
CA LEU A 111 -5.76 0.38 -14.44
C LEU A 111 -4.24 0.20 -14.51
N ARG A 112 -3.75 -1.04 -14.38
CA ARG A 112 -2.31 -1.38 -14.54
C ARG A 112 -1.78 -0.97 -15.90
N PHE A 113 -2.51 -1.23 -16.98
CA PHE A 113 -2.11 -0.81 -18.33
C PHE A 113 -2.20 0.70 -18.53
N SER A 114 -3.18 1.38 -17.94
CA SER A 114 -3.32 2.85 -18.02
C SER A 114 -2.26 3.60 -17.20
N LEU A 115 -1.72 3.00 -16.14
CA LEU A 115 -0.70 3.61 -15.29
C LEU A 115 0.63 3.86 -16.02
N LEU A 116 1.01 3.00 -16.96
CA LEU A 116 2.24 3.16 -17.74
C LEU A 116 2.24 4.41 -18.64
N PRO A 117 1.26 4.62 -19.55
CA PRO A 117 1.21 5.84 -20.38
C PRO A 117 0.95 7.10 -19.55
N LEU A 118 0.20 7.00 -18.45
CA LEU A 118 0.07 8.11 -17.50
C LEU A 118 1.42 8.47 -16.89
N GLY A 119 2.18 7.48 -16.42
CA GLY A 119 3.54 7.66 -15.92
C GLY A 119 4.45 8.31 -16.96
N TYR A 120 4.40 7.85 -18.20
CA TYR A 120 5.17 8.43 -19.30
C TYR A 120 4.83 9.91 -19.52
N SER A 121 3.54 10.26 -19.63
CA SER A 121 3.11 11.66 -19.81
C SER A 121 3.49 12.56 -18.62
N GLN A 122 3.48 12.05 -17.39
CA GLN A 122 3.93 12.82 -16.23
C GLN A 122 5.46 12.93 -16.19
N GLY A 123 6.17 11.88 -16.60
CA GLY A 123 7.62 11.88 -16.75
C GLY A 123 8.08 12.96 -17.71
N GLU A 124 7.42 13.13 -18.87
CA GLU A 124 7.74 14.19 -19.83
C GLU A 124 7.68 15.59 -19.22
N LYS A 125 6.72 15.85 -18.34
CA LYS A 125 6.59 17.14 -17.64
C LYS A 125 7.70 17.37 -16.62
N LEU A 126 8.37 16.31 -16.17
CA LEU A 126 9.44 16.36 -15.19
C LEU A 126 10.83 16.56 -15.79
N ILE A 127 10.97 16.43 -17.10
CA ILE A 127 12.25 16.57 -17.80
C ILE A 127 12.80 18.01 -17.70
N TYR A 128 11.91 18.99 -17.57
CA TYR A 128 12.28 20.41 -17.38
C TYR A 128 12.21 20.85 -15.91
N ALA A 129 12.06 19.90 -15.00
CA ALA A 129 11.82 20.17 -13.60
C ALA A 129 13.15 20.13 -12.83
N ALA A 130 13.60 21.28 -12.33
CA ALA A 130 14.69 21.34 -11.36
C ALA A 130 14.39 20.43 -10.14
N GLY A 131 15.43 19.98 -9.42
CA GLY A 131 15.34 19.01 -8.32
C GLY A 131 14.23 19.28 -7.29
N ASP A 132 13.84 20.55 -7.10
CA ASP A 132 12.74 20.97 -6.22
C ASP A 132 11.37 20.38 -6.58
N LYS A 133 11.10 20.11 -7.87
CA LYS A 133 9.86 19.46 -8.32
C LYS A 133 9.89 17.95 -8.15
N LEU A 134 11.06 17.31 -8.28
CA LEU A 134 11.26 15.88 -8.00
C LEU A 134 11.06 15.59 -6.51
N ASN A 135 11.58 16.47 -5.65
CA ASN A 135 11.34 16.41 -4.21
C ASN A 135 9.85 16.52 -3.90
N LYS A 136 9.13 17.51 -4.47
CA LYS A 136 7.67 17.66 -4.30
C LYS A 136 6.87 16.44 -4.69
N ILE A 137 7.26 15.74 -5.76
CA ILE A 137 6.59 14.50 -6.17
C ILE A 137 6.86 13.37 -5.18
N THR A 138 8.10 13.24 -4.73
CA THR A 138 8.48 12.25 -3.72
C THR A 138 7.74 12.51 -2.41
N ASP A 139 7.69 13.77 -1.95
CA ASP A 139 6.95 14.18 -0.75
C ASP A 139 5.45 13.93 -0.90
N SER A 140 4.88 14.21 -2.08
CA SER A 140 3.47 13.90 -2.36
C SER A 140 3.19 12.39 -2.32
N ALA A 141 4.11 11.58 -2.83
CA ALA A 141 4.00 10.13 -2.79
C ALA A 141 4.10 9.62 -1.34
N ILE A 142 5.03 10.16 -0.54
CA ILE A 142 5.16 9.85 0.89
C ILE A 142 3.87 10.22 1.63
N LEU A 143 3.34 11.42 1.40
CA LEU A 143 2.09 11.89 2.01
C LEU A 143 0.92 10.97 1.67
N LEU A 144 0.79 10.59 0.39
CA LEU A 144 -0.21 9.61 -0.07
C LEU A 144 -0.05 8.27 0.66
N GLY A 145 1.18 7.76 0.78
CA GLY A 145 1.47 6.50 1.46
C GLY A 145 1.11 6.51 2.94
N VAL A 146 1.55 7.54 3.67
CA VAL A 146 1.24 7.67 5.11
C VAL A 146 -0.27 7.83 5.34
N THR A 147 -0.95 8.58 4.49
CA THR A 147 -2.41 8.79 4.58
C THR A 147 -3.17 7.47 4.36
N VAL A 148 -2.79 6.70 3.34
CA VAL A 148 -3.40 5.41 3.01
C VAL A 148 -3.17 4.39 4.13
N VAL A 149 -1.96 4.30 4.68
CA VAL A 149 -1.65 3.43 5.83
C VAL A 149 -2.44 3.85 7.07
N GLY A 150 -2.60 5.16 7.33
CA GLY A 150 -3.41 5.67 8.43
C GLY A 150 -4.89 5.29 8.30
N ALA A 151 -5.45 5.42 7.09
CA ALA A 151 -6.84 5.05 6.80
C ALA A 151 -7.09 3.54 6.91
N LEU A 152 -6.08 2.71 6.64
CA LEU A 152 -6.20 1.26 6.73
C LEU A 152 -6.52 0.77 8.15
N ILE A 153 -5.87 1.33 9.16
CA ILE A 153 -5.96 0.85 10.55
C ILE A 153 -7.43 0.64 10.97
N PRO A 154 -8.32 1.65 10.89
CA PRO A 154 -9.72 1.46 11.24
C PRO A 154 -10.51 0.59 10.24
N THR A 155 -10.09 0.50 8.98
CA THR A 155 -10.81 -0.26 7.94
C THR A 155 -10.61 -1.76 8.06
N VAL A 156 -9.39 -2.23 8.36
CA VAL A 156 -9.08 -3.67 8.43
C VAL A 156 -9.05 -4.23 9.86
N VAL A 157 -8.77 -3.41 10.87
CA VAL A 157 -8.70 -3.87 12.27
C VAL A 157 -10.04 -3.67 12.96
N SER A 158 -10.88 -4.72 12.96
CA SER A 158 -12.15 -4.72 13.69
C SER A 158 -11.96 -5.34 15.08
N VAL A 159 -11.64 -4.50 16.07
CA VAL A 159 -11.57 -4.89 17.49
C VAL A 159 -12.57 -4.05 18.26
N LYS A 160 -13.56 -4.71 18.90
CA LYS A 160 -14.52 -4.05 19.79
C LYS A 160 -14.22 -4.43 21.24
N VAL A 161 -14.35 -3.46 22.12
CA VAL A 161 -14.24 -3.69 23.57
C VAL A 161 -15.65 -3.73 24.13
N PRO A 162 -16.25 -4.91 24.37
CA PRO A 162 -17.59 -5.07 24.91
C PRO A 162 -17.65 -4.78 26.43
N LEU A 163 -16.91 -3.79 26.94
CA LEU A 163 -17.03 -3.38 28.33
C LEU A 163 -18.38 -2.66 28.53
N VAL A 164 -19.36 -3.44 28.98
CA VAL A 164 -20.68 -2.95 29.35
C VAL A 164 -20.67 -2.64 30.84
N PHE A 165 -20.54 -1.37 31.21
CA PHE A 165 -20.74 -0.94 32.59
C PHE A 165 -22.25 -0.85 32.85
N LYS A 166 -22.77 -1.78 33.66
CA LYS A 166 -24.15 -1.70 34.16
C LYS A 166 -24.17 -0.95 35.49
N THR A 167 -24.76 0.24 35.52
CA THR A 167 -25.18 0.93 36.76
C THR A 167 -26.69 1.14 36.69
N GLY A 168 -27.44 0.38 37.50
CA GLY A 168 -28.91 0.43 37.53
C GLY A 168 -29.59 0.09 36.18
N LYS A 169 -30.55 0.91 35.73
CA LYS A 169 -31.28 0.77 34.45
C LYS A 169 -30.54 1.32 33.23
N VAL A 170 -29.36 1.92 33.40
CA VAL A 170 -28.61 2.55 32.30
C VAL A 170 -27.42 1.67 31.95
N VAL A 171 -27.46 1.12 30.74
CA VAL A 171 -26.36 0.33 30.16
C VAL A 171 -25.38 1.32 29.50
N LEU A 172 -24.35 1.73 30.22
CA LEU A 172 -23.28 2.55 29.64
C LEU A 172 -22.25 1.63 28.97
N LYS A 173 -22.29 1.59 27.63
CA LYS A 173 -21.25 0.91 26.84
C LYS A 173 -20.01 1.80 26.86
N ALA A 174 -18.91 1.36 27.46
CA ALA A 174 -17.65 2.14 27.45
C ALA A 174 -17.22 2.52 26.02
N GLN A 175 -17.56 1.67 25.05
CA GLN A 175 -17.36 1.91 23.62
C GLN A 175 -18.09 3.16 23.09
N SER A 176 -19.27 3.55 23.62
CA SER A 176 -19.98 4.74 23.11
C SER A 176 -19.31 6.05 23.55
N ILE A 177 -18.69 6.07 24.73
CA ILE A 177 -17.90 7.22 25.22
C ILE A 177 -16.58 7.30 24.44
N LEU A 178 -15.89 6.18 24.22
CA LEU A 178 -14.67 6.15 23.42
C LEU A 178 -14.93 6.53 21.96
N ASN A 179 -16.04 6.06 21.38
CA ASN A 179 -16.42 6.42 20.01
C ASN A 179 -16.81 7.90 19.85
N GLN A 180 -17.27 8.57 20.92
CA GLN A 180 -17.52 10.02 20.90
C GLN A 180 -16.23 10.84 20.82
N ILE A 181 -15.12 10.32 21.35
CA ILE A 181 -13.80 10.96 21.26
C ILE A 181 -13.16 10.60 19.91
N MET A 182 -13.07 9.30 19.58
CA MET A 182 -12.58 8.82 18.29
C MET A 182 -13.12 7.40 17.97
N PRO A 183 -13.88 7.20 16.87
CA PRO A 183 -14.56 5.94 16.52
C PRO A 183 -13.68 4.67 16.39
N SER A 184 -12.35 4.80 16.37
CA SER A 184 -11.43 3.67 16.22
C SER A 184 -10.17 3.82 17.08
N LEU A 185 -10.32 4.41 18.27
CA LEU A 185 -9.20 4.60 19.21
C LEU A 185 -8.52 3.29 19.61
N VAL A 186 -9.28 2.22 19.84
CA VAL A 186 -8.74 0.92 20.25
C VAL A 186 -7.88 0.27 19.14
N PRO A 187 -8.35 0.17 17.88
CA PRO A 187 -7.51 -0.24 16.76
C PRO A 187 -6.21 0.56 16.62
N VAL A 188 -6.29 1.89 16.73
CA VAL A 188 -5.12 2.77 16.61
C VAL A 188 -4.10 2.53 17.72
N ILE A 189 -4.55 2.43 18.97
CA ILE A 189 -3.67 2.13 20.11
C ILE A 189 -3.01 0.76 19.93
N LEU A 190 -3.75 -0.24 19.49
CA LEU A 190 -3.22 -1.59 19.29
C LEU A 190 -2.14 -1.60 18.21
N VAL A 191 -2.35 -0.91 17.09
CA VAL A 191 -1.35 -0.75 16.03
C VAL A 191 -0.14 0.03 16.53
N ALA A 192 -0.33 1.09 17.33
CA ALA A 192 0.77 1.85 17.92
C ALA A 192 1.62 0.99 18.88
N ILE A 193 0.99 0.14 19.70
CA ILE A 193 1.69 -0.82 20.56
C ILE A 193 2.47 -1.83 19.73
N CYS A 194 1.87 -2.36 18.66
CA CYS A 194 2.53 -3.29 17.75
C CYS A 194 3.75 -2.66 17.07
N TYR A 195 3.61 -1.42 16.58
CA TYR A 195 4.69 -0.65 15.98
C TYR A 195 5.83 -0.42 16.99
N TRP A 196 5.50 -0.03 18.22
CA TRP A 196 6.49 0.14 19.28
C TRP A 196 7.20 -1.16 19.66
N LEU A 197 6.48 -2.29 19.71
CA LEU A 197 7.07 -3.60 19.98
C LEU A 197 8.05 -4.03 18.88
N LEU A 198 7.76 -3.73 17.61
CA LEU A 198 8.67 -4.01 16.49
C LEU A 198 9.97 -3.20 16.55
N GLY A 199 9.95 -2.02 17.19
CA GLY A 199 11.17 -1.24 17.45
C GLY A 199 12.13 -1.88 18.45
N LYS A 200 11.72 -2.93 19.17
CA LYS A 200 12.59 -3.62 20.13
C LYS A 200 13.47 -4.67 19.43
N LYS A 201 14.79 -4.61 19.67
CA LYS A 201 15.83 -5.51 19.09
C LYS A 201 15.55 -7.02 19.14
N LYS A 202 14.66 -7.51 20.02
CA LYS A 202 14.33 -8.94 20.15
C LYS A 202 12.99 -9.34 19.50
N MET A 203 12.24 -8.38 18.96
CA MET A 203 10.94 -8.61 18.35
C MET A 203 11.08 -8.69 16.84
N ASN A 204 10.52 -9.74 16.24
CA ASN A 204 10.38 -9.87 14.78
C ASN A 204 8.89 -10.04 14.45
N SER A 205 8.53 -9.90 13.17
CA SER A 205 7.13 -9.96 12.73
C SER A 205 6.42 -11.24 13.18
N THR A 206 7.10 -12.38 13.12
CA THR A 206 6.54 -13.68 13.53
C THR A 206 6.22 -13.73 15.04
N ARG A 207 7.15 -13.28 15.90
CA ARG A 207 6.93 -13.21 17.35
C ARG A 207 5.83 -12.24 17.72
N LEU A 208 5.71 -11.13 16.99
CA LEU A 208 4.63 -10.17 17.19
C LEU A 208 3.27 -10.80 16.90
N ILE A 209 3.12 -11.47 15.75
CA ILE A 209 1.87 -12.16 15.37
C ILE A 209 1.47 -13.15 16.45
N VAL A 210 2.40 -14.00 16.90
CA VAL A 210 2.15 -14.98 17.97
C VAL A 210 1.74 -14.31 19.28
N SER A 211 2.40 -13.20 19.65
CA SER A 211 2.09 -12.47 20.88
C SER A 211 0.69 -11.84 20.84
N VAL A 212 0.33 -11.20 19.73
CA VAL A 212 -1.01 -10.62 19.53
C VAL A 212 -2.08 -11.71 19.55
N LEU A 213 -1.81 -12.88 18.97
CA LEU A 213 -2.72 -14.02 18.98
C LEU A 213 -2.95 -14.55 20.41
N ILE A 214 -1.88 -14.76 21.18
CA ILE A 214 -1.99 -15.21 22.59
C ILE A 214 -2.77 -14.19 23.42
N VAL A 215 -2.45 -12.90 23.30
CA VAL A 215 -3.15 -11.82 24.02
C VAL A 215 -4.62 -11.76 23.60
N GLY A 216 -4.92 -11.93 22.31
CA GLY A 216 -6.28 -11.98 21.79
C GLY A 216 -7.11 -13.13 22.38
N ILE A 217 -6.52 -14.33 22.50
CA ILE A 217 -7.17 -15.49 23.13
C ILE A 217 -7.45 -15.24 24.61
N ILE A 218 -6.48 -14.72 25.36
CA ILE A 218 -6.63 -14.44 26.79
C ILE A 218 -7.69 -13.37 27.04
N LEU A 219 -7.62 -12.25 26.32
CA LEU A 219 -8.57 -11.15 26.45
C LEU A 219 -9.98 -11.52 25.96
N GLY A 220 -10.09 -12.38 24.95
CA GLY A 220 -11.35 -12.97 24.51
C GLY A 220 -11.95 -13.92 25.54
N GLY A 221 -11.13 -14.78 26.15
CA GLY A 221 -11.56 -15.69 27.22
C GLY A 221 -12.00 -14.98 28.51
N LEU A 222 -11.42 -13.79 28.79
CA LEU A 222 -11.83 -12.93 29.90
C LEU A 222 -13.05 -12.02 29.58
N GLY A 223 -13.58 -12.08 28.36
CA GLY A 223 -14.72 -11.26 27.93
C GLY A 223 -14.42 -9.77 27.76
N ILE A 224 -13.14 -9.38 27.78
CA ILE A 224 -12.67 -7.99 27.64
C ILE A 224 -12.65 -7.56 26.16
N LEU A 225 -12.51 -8.52 25.24
CA LEU A 225 -12.57 -8.32 23.79
C LEU A 225 -13.65 -9.20 23.16
N SER A 226 -14.42 -8.63 22.23
CA SER A 226 -15.34 -9.36 21.35
C SER A 226 -15.17 -8.87 19.91
N LYS A 227 -15.48 -9.76 18.97
CA LYS A 227 -15.64 -9.42 17.55
C LYS A 227 -16.81 -8.45 17.34
#